data_AF-A0AA38N0K9-F1
#
_entry.id   AF-A0AA38N0K9-F1
#
_cell.length_a   1.000
_cell.length_b   1.000
_cell.length_c   1.000
_cell.angle_alpha   90.00
_cell.angle_beta   90.00
_cell.angle_gamma   90.00
#
_symmetry.space_group_name_H-M   'P 1'
#
loop_
_entity.id
_entity.type
_entity.pdbx_description
1 polymer ?
#
loop_
_entity_poly.entity_id
_entity_poly.type
_entity_poly.pdbx_seq_one_letter_code
_entity_poly.pdbx_strand_id
1 'polypeptide(L)'
;MSSAASMPPQHLIDKLNLLHTLLTHLPASLPLSPASSSYHFVLSNDDIEDCGVFGAVSRCLEICFGQRRDGIITFTERGPRTESLVSMLKEALMKMSQGDCNAFEDAWLNRLIEGAQDSGARLPKQKQIESAETGKLPALKKLKMAVADIDAVNENLSVHHASQEIMHTTLPKPLTRPSLFQPPKLKQSTLFFTKDTCTEEEKHAAMLHQMKKAEEAQKEVEAQAEQKRVKKLDKKRKQGREHQQRYRDRRKGLVESDSNSDGSSESEEPAQTSQLAVSDLAAVSRPGYKQWRDLRNGNRVEKRNWRQNE
;
A
#
# COMPACT_ATOMS: atom_id res chain seq x y z
N MET A 1 -7.06 -3.21 25.02
CA MET A 1 -5.90 -4.11 24.87
C MET A 1 -4.89 -3.37 24.02
N SER A 2 -3.86 -2.81 24.62
CA SER A 2 -2.79 -2.09 23.90
C SER A 2 -2.00 -3.12 23.12
N SER A 3 -2.18 -3.16 21.80
CA SER A 3 -1.37 -4.00 20.92
C SER A 3 0.08 -3.55 21.11
N ALA A 4 0.94 -4.42 21.62
CA ALA A 4 2.37 -4.14 21.73
C ALA A 4 2.83 -3.66 20.36
N ALA A 5 3.33 -2.43 20.27
CA ALA A 5 3.83 -1.87 19.02
C ALA A 5 4.95 -2.79 18.53
N SER A 6 4.66 -3.58 17.51
CA SER A 6 5.62 -4.49 16.91
C SER A 6 6.71 -3.64 16.31
N MET A 7 7.90 -3.63 16.92
CA MET A 7 9.03 -2.93 16.34
C MET A 7 9.34 -3.56 14.98
N PRO A 8 9.53 -2.76 13.92
CA PRO A 8 9.87 -3.29 12.62
C PRO A 8 11.24 -3.99 12.69
N PRO A 9 11.43 -5.09 11.93
CA PRO A 9 12.71 -5.78 11.84
C PRO A 9 13.84 -4.84 11.46
N GLN A 10 14.97 -4.95 12.16
CA GLN A 10 16.13 -4.08 11.94
C GLN A 10 16.64 -4.15 10.49
N HIS A 11 16.66 -5.35 9.89
CA HIS A 11 17.15 -5.52 8.52
C HIS A 11 16.28 -4.79 7.48
N LEU A 12 14.98 -4.61 7.74
CA LEU A 12 14.10 -3.83 6.88
C LEU A 12 14.38 -2.34 6.98
N ILE A 13 14.69 -1.86 8.18
CA ILE A 13 15.11 -0.48 8.40
C ILE A 13 16.41 -0.22 7.62
N ASP A 14 17.37 -1.14 7.67
CA ASP A 14 18.64 -1.04 6.95
C ASP A 14 18.42 -1.02 5.42
N LYS A 15 17.56 -1.91 4.89
CA LYS A 15 17.18 -1.93 3.47
C LYS A 15 16.44 -0.65 3.04
N LEU A 16 15.59 -0.11 3.89
CA LEU A 16 14.88 1.13 3.60
C LEU A 16 15.84 2.32 3.60
N ASN A 17 16.82 2.35 4.51
CA ASN A 17 17.89 3.34 4.49
C ASN A 17 18.77 3.21 3.24
N LEU A 18 19.07 1.98 2.81
CA LEU A 18 19.76 1.73 1.54
C LEU A 18 18.96 2.27 0.36
N LEU A 19 17.66 1.99 0.29
CA LEU A 19 16.77 2.54 -0.73
C LEU A 19 16.78 4.07 -0.72
N HIS A 20 16.69 4.68 0.46
CA HIS A 20 16.76 6.14 0.60
C HIS A 20 18.07 6.69 0.02
N THR A 21 19.23 6.11 0.39
CA THR A 21 20.52 6.50 -0.19
C THR A 21 20.54 6.34 -1.71
N LEU A 22 20.03 5.24 -2.25
CA LEU A 22 19.94 5.05 -3.70
C LEU A 22 19.09 6.12 -4.39
N LEU A 23 17.92 6.45 -3.83
CA LEU A 23 17.02 7.46 -4.39
C LEU A 23 17.64 8.87 -4.36
N THR A 24 18.40 9.21 -3.31
CA THR A 24 19.13 10.49 -3.25
C THR A 24 20.26 10.59 -4.29
N HIS A 25 20.77 9.45 -4.77
CA HIS A 25 21.85 9.36 -5.75
C HIS A 25 21.40 8.90 -7.15
N LEU A 26 20.11 9.08 -7.47
CA LEU A 26 19.62 8.89 -8.84
C LEU A 26 20.33 9.83 -9.82
N PRO A 27 20.57 9.39 -11.07
CA PRO A 27 21.33 10.17 -12.03
C PRO A 27 20.63 11.48 -12.41
N ALA A 28 21.41 12.52 -12.66
CA ALA A 28 20.90 13.84 -13.04
C ALA A 28 20.21 13.87 -14.41
N SER A 29 20.30 12.78 -15.19
CA SER A 29 19.55 12.59 -16.43
C SER A 29 18.05 12.46 -16.21
N LEU A 30 17.61 12.07 -15.01
CA LEU A 30 16.19 12.04 -14.66
C LEU A 30 15.69 13.45 -14.31
N PRO A 31 14.48 13.83 -14.78
CA PRO A 31 13.90 15.14 -14.50
C PRO A 31 13.68 15.32 -13.00
N LEU A 32 13.96 16.52 -12.52
CA LEU A 32 13.66 16.94 -11.16
C LEU A 32 12.20 17.38 -11.09
N SER A 33 11.32 16.56 -10.50
CA SER A 33 9.89 16.85 -10.30
C SER A 33 9.13 17.34 -11.55
N PRO A 34 8.95 16.50 -12.58
CA PRO A 34 8.18 16.90 -13.76
C PRO A 34 6.72 17.24 -13.40
N ALA A 35 6.14 18.21 -14.11
CA ALA A 35 4.74 18.63 -13.89
C ALA A 35 3.73 17.50 -14.15
N SER A 36 4.08 16.57 -15.05
CA SER A 36 3.28 15.39 -15.39
C SER A 36 3.59 14.16 -14.51
N SER A 37 4.22 14.35 -13.35
CA SER A 37 4.58 13.27 -12.44
C SER A 37 3.34 12.57 -11.88
N SER A 38 3.33 11.24 -11.99
CA SER A 38 2.33 10.36 -11.38
C SER A 38 2.61 10.04 -9.91
N TYR A 39 3.75 10.48 -9.36
CA TYR A 39 4.17 10.11 -8.02
C TYR A 39 3.41 10.90 -6.97
N HIS A 40 2.56 10.20 -6.23
CA HIS A 40 1.80 10.72 -5.10
C HIS A 40 1.70 9.65 -4.00
N PHE A 41 2.72 9.60 -3.14
CA PHE A 41 2.83 8.58 -2.10
C PHE A 41 2.14 9.04 -0.81
N VAL A 42 0.88 8.66 -0.66
CA VAL A 42 0.07 8.93 0.53
C VAL A 42 -0.68 7.66 0.93
N LEU A 43 -0.75 7.38 2.23
CA LEU A 43 -1.59 6.31 2.77
C LEU A 43 -2.97 6.84 3.09
N SER A 44 -3.97 6.38 2.35
CA SER A 44 -5.36 6.65 2.69
C SER A 44 -5.82 5.77 3.84
N ASN A 45 -6.46 6.35 4.85
CA ASN A 45 -7.06 5.58 5.94
C ASN A 45 -8.16 4.65 5.43
N ASP A 46 -8.91 5.07 4.40
CA ASP A 46 -9.96 4.25 3.79
C ASP A 46 -9.37 2.98 3.17
N ASP A 47 -8.22 3.10 2.47
CA ASP A 47 -7.53 1.94 1.91
C ASP A 47 -6.98 1.02 3.01
N ILE A 48 -6.46 1.59 4.10
CA ILE A 48 -5.99 0.81 5.25
C ILE A 48 -7.15 0.02 5.88
N GLU A 49 -8.35 0.61 6.00
CA GLU A 49 -9.52 -0.06 6.54
C GLU A 49 -10.02 -1.19 5.60
N ASP A 50 -10.00 -0.95 4.29
CA ASP A 50 -10.53 -1.88 3.29
C ASP A 50 -9.63 -3.09 3.03
N CYS A 51 -8.32 -2.87 2.93
CA CYS A 51 -7.37 -3.91 2.50
C CYS A 51 -6.17 -4.11 3.45
N GLY A 52 -6.13 -3.40 4.58
CA GLY A 52 -5.01 -3.43 5.51
C GLY A 52 -3.83 -2.56 5.05
N VAL A 53 -2.86 -2.36 5.93
CA VAL A 53 -1.69 -1.50 5.67
C VAL A 53 -0.88 -2.00 4.47
N PHE A 54 -0.62 -3.31 4.39
CA PHE A 54 0.08 -3.92 3.26
C PHE A 54 -0.66 -3.72 1.93
N GLY A 55 -1.98 -3.91 1.92
CA GLY A 55 -2.81 -3.70 0.74
C GLY A 55 -2.82 -2.23 0.30
N ALA A 56 -2.94 -1.31 1.25
CA ALA A 56 -2.95 0.13 0.98
C ALA A 56 -1.62 0.61 0.38
N VAL A 57 -0.49 0.17 0.94
CA VAL A 57 0.84 0.45 0.37
C VAL A 57 0.96 -0.14 -1.03
N SER A 58 0.58 -1.41 -1.21
CA SER A 58 0.69 -2.08 -2.51
C SER A 58 -0.11 -1.34 -3.58
N ARG A 59 -1.35 -0.96 -3.28
CA ARG A 59 -2.21 -0.18 -4.17
C ARG A 59 -1.61 1.19 -4.49
N CYS A 60 -1.07 1.90 -3.50
CA CYS A 60 -0.43 3.20 -3.68
C CYS A 60 0.80 3.10 -4.61
N LEU A 61 1.64 2.08 -4.42
CA LEU A 61 2.80 1.81 -5.28
C LEU A 61 2.39 1.45 -6.70
N GLU A 62 1.37 0.60 -6.87
CA GLU A 62 0.81 0.25 -8.19
C GLU A 62 0.28 1.46 -8.94
N ILE A 63 -0.38 2.40 -8.25
CA ILE A 63 -0.88 3.64 -8.86
C ILE A 63 0.30 4.54 -9.27
N CYS A 64 1.29 4.73 -8.40
CA CYS A 64 2.39 5.67 -8.65
C CYS A 64 3.33 5.19 -9.75
N PHE A 65 3.71 3.91 -9.75
CA PHE A 65 4.62 3.32 -10.72
C PHE A 65 3.91 2.74 -11.96
N GLY A 66 2.59 2.59 -11.87
CA GLY A 66 1.76 1.94 -12.88
C GLY A 66 1.78 0.41 -12.78
N GLN A 67 0.71 -0.23 -13.26
CA GLN A 67 0.64 -1.68 -13.37
C GLN A 67 1.45 -2.16 -14.57
N ARG A 68 2.66 -2.67 -14.34
CA ARG A 68 3.50 -3.25 -15.40
C ARG A 68 3.46 -4.77 -15.37
N ARG A 69 3.48 -5.39 -16.56
CA ARG A 69 3.42 -6.86 -16.73
C ARG A 69 4.73 -7.55 -16.37
N ASP A 70 5.84 -6.86 -16.50
CA ASP A 70 7.19 -7.36 -16.21
C ASP A 70 7.51 -7.34 -14.71
N GLY A 71 6.78 -6.54 -13.93
CA GLY A 71 7.04 -6.35 -12.50
C GLY A 71 8.30 -5.53 -12.20
N ILE A 72 8.93 -4.96 -13.23
CA ILE A 72 10.15 -4.15 -13.10
C ILE A 72 9.75 -2.71 -12.79
N ILE A 73 10.29 -2.18 -11.70
CA ILE A 73 10.05 -0.80 -11.30
C ILE A 73 11.08 0.10 -11.96
N THR A 74 10.64 1.09 -12.72
CA THR A 74 11.53 2.10 -13.34
C THR A 74 11.27 3.45 -12.72
N PHE A 75 12.31 4.11 -12.20
CA PHE A 75 12.18 5.48 -11.71
C PHE A 75 12.25 6.47 -12.86
N THR A 76 11.17 7.22 -13.09
CA THR A 76 11.08 8.20 -14.18
C THR A 76 11.47 9.62 -13.78
N GLU A 77 11.69 9.86 -12.49
CA GLU A 77 12.00 11.17 -11.92
C GLU A 77 12.81 11.05 -10.64
N ARG A 78 13.41 12.17 -10.23
CA ARG A 78 14.12 12.33 -8.95
C ARG A 78 13.57 13.51 -8.16
N GLY A 79 13.84 13.53 -6.85
CA GLY A 79 13.56 14.67 -5.98
C GLY A 79 12.61 14.38 -4.81
N PRO A 80 11.98 15.41 -4.23
CA PRO A 80 11.22 15.30 -2.96
C PRO A 80 10.08 14.27 -2.98
N ARG A 81 9.51 13.96 -4.15
CA ARG A 81 8.47 12.94 -4.29
C ARG A 81 9.01 11.54 -3.99
N THR A 82 10.24 11.25 -4.41
CA THR A 82 10.91 9.97 -4.09
C THR A 82 11.33 9.89 -2.62
N GLU A 83 11.56 11.02 -1.94
CA GLU A 83 11.75 11.05 -0.49
C GLU A 83 10.43 10.80 0.25
N SER A 84 9.33 11.34 -0.29
CA SER A 84 7.98 11.09 0.24
C SER A 84 7.60 9.61 0.21
N LEU A 85 8.03 8.86 -0.82
CA LEU A 85 7.94 7.40 -0.86
C LEU A 85 8.60 6.77 0.36
N VAL A 86 9.85 7.12 0.66
CA VAL A 86 10.60 6.55 1.80
C VAL A 86 9.89 6.86 3.12
N SER A 87 9.41 8.09 3.30
CA SER A 87 8.64 8.48 4.49
C SER A 87 7.36 7.66 4.65
N MET A 88 6.60 7.49 3.56
CA MET A 88 5.39 6.66 3.53
C MET A 88 5.70 5.20 3.89
N LEU A 89 6.78 4.63 3.35
CA LEU A 89 7.18 3.25 3.66
C LEU A 89 7.59 3.08 5.13
N LYS A 90 8.29 4.06 5.73
CA LYS A 90 8.61 4.04 7.17
C LYS A 90 7.35 4.01 8.02
N GLU A 91 6.39 4.88 7.71
CA GLU A 91 5.12 4.94 8.41
C GLU A 91 4.35 3.61 8.30
N ALA A 92 4.34 3.03 7.10
CA ALA A 92 3.67 1.76 6.86
C ALA A 92 4.31 0.61 7.64
N LEU A 93 5.64 0.50 7.64
CA LEU A 93 6.36 -0.55 8.37
C LEU A 93 6.10 -0.50 9.88
N MET A 94 5.87 0.68 10.45
CA MET A 94 5.49 0.81 11.87
C MET A 94 4.07 0.31 12.17
N LYS A 95 3.21 0.23 11.16
CA LYS A 95 1.80 -0.17 11.28
C LYS A 95 1.55 -1.62 10.82
N MET A 96 2.51 -2.24 10.13
CA MET A 96 2.39 -3.60 9.60
C MET A 96 2.67 -4.67 10.66
N SER A 97 2.07 -5.85 10.47
CA SER A 97 2.43 -7.04 11.24
C SER A 97 3.76 -7.63 10.76
N GLN A 98 4.42 -8.45 11.59
CA GLN A 98 5.68 -9.10 11.20
C GLN A 98 5.56 -9.96 9.93
N GLY A 99 4.43 -10.65 9.76
CA GLY A 99 4.16 -11.44 8.55
C GLY A 99 4.03 -10.57 7.30
N ASP A 100 3.33 -9.43 7.43
CA ASP A 100 3.17 -8.46 6.35
C ASP A 100 4.50 -7.77 5.99
N CYS A 101 5.34 -7.47 6.99
CA CYS A 101 6.67 -6.91 6.78
C CYS A 101 7.55 -7.82 5.90
N ASN A 102 7.55 -9.12 6.15
CA ASN A 102 8.29 -10.09 5.34
C ASN A 102 7.72 -10.18 3.92
N ALA A 103 6.39 -10.22 3.78
CA ALA A 103 5.74 -10.22 2.47
C ALA A 103 6.04 -8.92 1.68
N PHE A 104 6.07 -7.78 2.37
CA PHE A 104 6.42 -6.48 1.81
C PHE A 104 7.87 -6.40 1.33
N GLU A 105 8.79 -7.01 2.07
CA GLU A 105 10.20 -7.10 1.67
C GLU A 105 10.35 -7.72 0.28
N ASP A 106 9.76 -8.90 0.10
CA ASP A 106 9.85 -9.68 -1.14
C ASP A 106 8.99 -9.09 -2.26
N ALA A 107 7.82 -8.56 -1.92
CA ALA A 107 6.88 -8.03 -2.89
C ALA A 107 7.27 -6.64 -3.42
N TRP A 108 7.91 -5.80 -2.62
CA TRP A 108 8.10 -4.40 -2.98
C TRP A 108 9.52 -3.90 -2.70
N LEU A 109 10.03 -4.10 -1.48
CA LEU A 109 11.27 -3.44 -1.07
C LEU A 109 12.48 -3.87 -1.93
N ASN A 110 12.64 -5.17 -2.17
CA ASN A 110 13.71 -5.69 -3.02
C ASN A 110 13.60 -5.15 -4.47
N ARG A 111 12.39 -5.12 -5.04
CA ARG A 111 12.14 -4.62 -6.40
C ARG A 111 12.37 -3.11 -6.52
N LEU A 112 12.06 -2.34 -5.48
CA LEU A 112 12.33 -0.90 -5.43
C LEU A 112 13.84 -0.63 -5.41
N ILE A 113 14.61 -1.43 -4.65
CA ILE A 113 16.07 -1.33 -4.61
C ILE A 113 16.67 -1.67 -5.98
N GLU A 114 16.26 -2.79 -6.58
CA GLU A 114 16.68 -3.20 -7.92
C GLU A 114 16.31 -2.15 -8.97
N GLY A 115 15.06 -1.66 -8.94
CA GLY A 115 14.60 -0.61 -9.85
C GLY A 115 15.37 0.70 -9.72
N ALA A 116 15.80 1.08 -8.51
CA ALA A 116 16.64 2.24 -8.30
C ALA A 116 18.05 2.04 -8.89
N GLN A 117 18.64 0.85 -8.71
CA GLN A 117 19.93 0.48 -9.29
C GLN A 117 19.89 0.45 -10.82
N ASP A 118 18.85 -0.16 -11.39
CA ASP A 118 18.63 -0.23 -12.85
C ASP A 118 18.39 1.16 -13.46
N SER A 119 17.79 2.07 -12.68
CA SER A 119 17.65 3.48 -13.05
C SER A 119 18.97 4.27 -12.93
N GLY A 120 20.09 3.60 -12.64
CA GLY A 120 21.43 4.17 -12.61
C GLY A 120 21.84 4.77 -11.27
N ALA A 121 21.09 4.54 -10.19
CA ALA A 121 21.52 4.95 -8.85
C ALA A 121 22.84 4.26 -8.50
N ARG A 122 23.85 5.06 -8.16
CA ARG A 122 25.15 4.54 -7.71
C ARG A 122 25.31 4.87 -6.25
N LEU A 123 25.58 3.85 -5.43
CA LEU A 123 26.04 4.09 -4.07
C LEU A 123 27.33 4.91 -4.17
N PRO A 124 27.46 6.02 -3.42
CA PRO A 124 28.73 6.68 -3.28
C PRO A 124 29.67 5.60 -2.77
N LYS A 125 30.69 5.25 -3.58
CA LYS A 125 31.77 4.40 -3.10
C LYS A 125 32.29 5.14 -1.90
N GLN A 126 31.92 4.68 -0.71
CA GLN A 126 32.41 5.23 0.53
C GLN A 126 33.92 5.18 0.34
N LYS A 127 34.53 6.35 0.09
CA LYS A 127 35.97 6.45 0.04
C LYS A 127 36.35 5.89 1.40
N GLN A 128 36.88 4.67 1.42
CA GLN A 128 37.66 4.24 2.54
C GLN A 128 38.71 5.33 2.61
N ILE A 129 38.53 6.21 3.59
CA ILE A 129 39.60 7.07 4.05
C ILE A 129 40.55 6.02 4.58
N GLU A 130 41.43 5.53 3.69
CA GLU A 130 42.63 4.82 4.07
C GLU A 130 43.31 5.80 5.00
N SER A 131 43.12 5.57 6.31
CA SER A 131 43.95 6.16 7.33
C SER A 131 45.38 5.86 6.90
N ALA A 132 46.03 6.87 6.31
CA ALA A 132 47.45 6.90 6.14
C ALA A 132 48.05 6.96 7.56
N GLU A 133 48.04 5.83 8.25
CA GLU A 133 48.88 5.56 9.40
C GLU A 133 50.31 5.40 8.87
N THR A 134 50.93 6.53 8.53
CA THR A 134 52.36 6.67 8.81
C THR A 134 52.51 6.53 10.30
N GLY A 135 53.06 5.37 10.70
CA GLY A 135 53.23 5.00 12.09
C GLY A 135 53.96 6.06 12.90
N LYS A 136 53.43 6.33 14.10
CA LYS A 136 54.18 6.48 15.35
C LYS A 136 53.19 6.59 16.49
N LEU A 137 53.22 5.60 17.39
CA LEU A 137 52.76 5.72 18.77
C LEU A 137 53.41 6.97 19.40
N PRO A 138 52.67 7.73 20.23
CA PRO A 138 52.94 7.54 21.65
C PRO A 138 51.72 7.64 22.57
N ALA A 139 51.77 6.78 23.58
CA ALA A 139 51.49 7.03 25.00
C ALA A 139 50.16 7.71 25.41
N LEU A 140 49.27 6.86 25.95
CA LEU A 140 48.45 7.07 27.14
C LEU A 140 48.70 8.40 27.91
N LYS A 141 47.70 9.29 27.90
CA LYS A 141 47.36 10.10 29.08
C LYS A 141 45.85 10.18 29.27
N LYS A 142 45.44 9.69 30.44
CA LYS A 142 44.16 9.95 31.10
C LYS A 142 43.87 11.45 31.14
N LEU A 143 42.62 11.83 30.87
CA LEU A 143 41.99 12.95 31.55
C LEU A 143 40.47 12.72 31.61
N LYS A 144 40.00 12.57 32.86
CA LYS A 144 38.62 12.76 33.26
C LYS A 144 38.28 14.25 33.14
N MET A 145 37.06 14.60 32.75
CA MET A 145 36.05 15.27 33.59
C MET A 145 35.01 16.07 32.78
N ALA A 146 33.78 16.00 33.31
CA ALA A 146 32.74 17.04 33.39
C ALA A 146 31.94 17.47 32.14
N VAL A 147 30.67 17.04 32.12
CA VAL A 147 29.46 17.88 32.29
C VAL A 147 29.59 19.35 31.87
N ALA A 148 28.82 19.76 30.86
CA ALA A 148 27.86 20.86 30.94
C ALA A 148 26.97 20.91 29.69
N ASP A 149 25.68 21.10 29.93
CA ASP A 149 24.71 21.73 29.03
C ASP A 149 25.30 22.97 28.35
N ILE A 150 24.83 23.27 27.13
CA ILE A 150 24.42 24.61 26.69
C ILE A 150 23.55 24.47 25.44
N ASP A 151 22.35 25.02 25.60
CA ASP A 151 21.37 25.37 24.58
C ASP A 151 21.86 26.43 23.60
N ALA A 152 21.25 26.38 22.42
CA ALA A 152 20.81 27.53 21.62
C ALA A 152 21.78 28.23 20.64
N VAL A 153 21.22 28.34 19.42
CA VAL A 153 21.37 29.35 18.34
C VAL A 153 22.73 29.50 17.67
N ASN A 154 22.77 29.21 16.36
CA ASN A 154 23.28 30.23 15.43
C ASN A 154 22.69 30.05 14.00
N GLU A 155 21.95 31.06 13.57
CA GLU A 155 21.64 31.30 12.17
C GLU A 155 22.80 32.01 11.45
N ASN A 156 22.76 31.96 10.11
CA ASN A 156 23.50 32.78 9.15
C ASN A 156 24.98 32.47 8.91
N LEU A 157 25.29 31.99 7.70
CA LEU A 157 25.82 32.77 6.57
C LEU A 157 26.05 31.79 5.40
N SER A 158 25.44 31.95 4.22
CA SER A 158 25.68 32.98 3.21
C SER A 158 26.98 32.78 2.40
N VAL A 159 26.79 32.71 1.07
CA VAL A 159 27.67 33.19 -0.02
C VAL A 159 28.77 32.27 -0.59
N HIS A 160 28.50 31.89 -1.85
CA HIS A 160 29.34 31.83 -3.05
C HIS A 160 30.82 31.43 -2.98
N HIS A 161 31.17 30.41 -3.79
CA HIS A 161 32.19 30.40 -4.85
C HIS A 161 32.38 28.93 -5.28
N ALA A 162 32.94 28.54 -6.41
CA ALA A 162 33.30 29.12 -7.71
C ALA A 162 33.75 27.91 -8.53
N SER A 163 33.55 27.94 -9.84
CA SER A 163 34.04 26.94 -10.79
C SER A 163 35.51 26.61 -10.59
N GLN A 164 35.88 25.34 -10.75
CA GLN A 164 37.13 24.98 -11.42
C GLN A 164 37.00 23.62 -12.10
N GLU A 165 37.01 23.68 -13.43
CA GLU A 165 37.33 22.59 -14.32
C GLU A 165 38.77 22.14 -14.07
N ILE A 166 38.99 20.83 -13.95
CA ILE A 166 40.31 20.25 -14.15
C ILE A 166 40.15 19.02 -15.03
N MET A 167 40.62 19.18 -16.27
CA MET A 167 40.81 18.09 -17.22
C MET A 167 42.04 17.27 -16.82
N HIS A 168 41.84 15.99 -16.54
CA HIS A 168 42.94 15.02 -16.46
C HIS A 168 42.63 13.78 -17.30
N THR A 169 43.17 13.82 -18.51
CA THR A 169 43.49 12.69 -19.37
C THR A 169 44.49 11.78 -18.67
N THR A 170 44.12 10.52 -18.39
CA THR A 170 45.11 9.46 -18.07
C THR A 170 44.71 8.12 -18.67
N LEU A 171 45.77 7.42 -19.09
CA LEU A 171 45.89 6.23 -19.94
C LEU A 171 45.04 4.98 -19.57
N PRO A 172 44.83 4.09 -20.55
CA PRO A 172 44.12 2.82 -20.37
C PRO A 172 44.97 1.77 -19.63
N LYS A 173 44.37 1.13 -18.64
CA LYS A 173 44.94 0.03 -17.86
C LYS A 173 44.56 -1.33 -18.51
N PRO A 174 45.47 -2.32 -18.57
CA PRO A 174 45.27 -3.54 -19.36
C PRO A 174 44.16 -4.45 -18.81
N LEU A 175 43.42 -5.05 -19.76
CA LEU A 175 42.36 -6.02 -19.59
C LEU A 175 42.81 -7.24 -18.77
N THR A 176 42.27 -7.39 -17.57
CA THR A 176 42.30 -8.63 -16.81
C THR A 176 41.29 -9.60 -17.41
N ARG A 177 41.81 -10.70 -17.95
CA ARG A 177 41.10 -11.81 -18.61
C ARG A 177 40.01 -12.38 -17.68
N PRO A 178 38.74 -12.47 -18.12
CA PRO A 178 37.71 -13.13 -17.33
C PRO A 178 38.00 -14.63 -17.25
N SER A 179 38.07 -15.10 -16.00
CA SER A 179 38.12 -16.51 -15.62
C SER A 179 36.91 -17.25 -16.21
N LEU A 180 37.19 -18.31 -16.97
CA LEU A 180 36.20 -19.24 -17.51
C LEU A 180 35.35 -19.81 -16.36
N PHE A 181 34.10 -19.38 -16.25
CA PHE A 181 33.08 -20.11 -15.51
C PHE A 181 32.87 -21.47 -16.16
N GLN A 182 33.33 -22.54 -15.52
CA GLN A 182 32.98 -23.89 -15.91
C GLN A 182 31.50 -24.12 -15.56
N PRO A 183 30.65 -24.54 -16.52
CA PRO A 183 29.25 -24.84 -16.23
C PRO A 183 29.15 -26.01 -15.24
N PRO A 184 28.21 -25.96 -14.28
CA PRO A 184 27.98 -27.07 -13.36
C PRO A 184 27.65 -28.32 -14.18
N LYS A 185 28.36 -29.42 -13.89
CA LYS A 185 28.14 -30.72 -14.52
C LYS A 185 26.70 -31.17 -14.25
N LEU A 186 25.81 -30.94 -15.21
CA LEU A 186 24.46 -31.48 -15.24
C LEU A 186 24.56 -33.00 -15.18
N LYS A 187 24.23 -33.58 -14.02
CA LYS A 187 24.06 -35.01 -13.87
C LYS A 187 22.91 -35.40 -14.80
N GLN A 188 23.24 -36.05 -15.92
CA GLN A 188 22.24 -36.65 -16.79
C GLN A 188 21.44 -37.64 -15.95
N SER A 189 20.21 -37.24 -15.59
CA SER A 189 19.22 -38.14 -15.02
C SER A 189 18.91 -39.18 -16.09
N THR A 190 19.49 -40.36 -15.95
CA THR A 190 19.11 -41.53 -16.75
C THR A 190 17.66 -41.85 -16.41
N LEU A 191 16.75 -41.47 -17.30
CA LEU A 191 15.34 -41.85 -17.24
C LEU A 191 15.26 -43.38 -17.23
N PHE A 192 15.01 -43.94 -16.05
CA PHE A 192 14.70 -45.35 -15.93
C PHE A 192 13.32 -45.57 -16.58
N PHE A 193 13.32 -46.03 -17.83
CA PHE A 193 12.14 -46.56 -18.49
C PHE A 193 11.81 -47.91 -17.83
N THR A 194 11.08 -47.87 -16.72
CA THR A 194 10.37 -49.06 -16.24
C THR A 194 9.32 -49.40 -17.28
N LYS A 195 9.41 -50.61 -17.84
CA LYS A 195 8.42 -51.14 -18.78
C LYS A 195 7.09 -51.20 -18.03
N ASP A 196 6.16 -50.31 -18.34
CA ASP A 196 4.81 -50.35 -17.80
C ASP A 196 4.12 -51.62 -18.28
N THR A 197 3.91 -52.57 -17.37
CA THR A 197 3.15 -53.81 -17.61
C THR A 197 1.66 -53.63 -17.34
N CYS A 198 1.19 -52.41 -17.06
CA CYS A 198 -0.23 -52.13 -16.88
C CYS A 198 -1.01 -52.39 -18.16
N THR A 199 -2.11 -53.12 -18.02
CA THR A 199 -3.05 -53.37 -19.12
C THR A 199 -3.76 -52.07 -19.53
N GLU A 200 -4.17 -51.95 -20.80
CA GLU A 200 -4.86 -50.74 -21.30
C GLU A 200 -6.17 -50.47 -20.57
N GLU A 201 -6.85 -51.52 -20.11
CA GLU A 201 -8.08 -51.41 -19.33
C GLU A 201 -7.82 -50.77 -17.96
N GLU A 202 -6.73 -51.14 -17.29
CA GLU A 202 -6.32 -50.58 -16.00
C GLU A 202 -5.94 -49.10 -16.13
N LYS A 203 -5.25 -48.71 -17.22
CA LYS A 203 -4.93 -47.31 -17.51
C LYS A 203 -6.20 -46.46 -17.70
N HIS A 204 -7.19 -46.99 -18.41
CA HIS A 204 -8.46 -46.28 -18.62
C HIS A 204 -9.24 -46.12 -17.31
N ALA A 205 -9.29 -47.15 -16.46
CA ALA A 205 -9.90 -47.07 -15.14
C ALA A 205 -9.20 -46.04 -14.24
N ALA A 206 -7.86 -46.00 -14.26
CA ALA A 206 -7.08 -45.02 -13.53
C ALA A 206 -7.34 -43.58 -14.01
N MET A 207 -7.45 -43.37 -15.32
CA MET A 207 -7.78 -42.08 -15.92
C MET A 207 -9.18 -41.61 -15.50
N LEU A 208 -10.19 -42.47 -15.54
CA LEU A 208 -11.55 -42.12 -15.09
C LEU A 208 -11.58 -41.78 -13.60
N HIS A 209 -10.86 -42.53 -12.77
CA HIS A 209 -10.74 -42.24 -11.35
C HIS A 209 -10.07 -40.88 -11.10
N GLN A 210 -9.00 -40.55 -11.84
CA GLN A 210 -8.37 -39.23 -11.75
C GLN A 210 -9.32 -38.11 -12.19
N MET A 211 -10.07 -38.31 -13.28
CA MET A 211 -11.03 -37.33 -13.77
C MET A 211 -12.12 -37.07 -12.73
N LYS A 212 -12.68 -38.12 -12.12
CA LYS A 212 -13.69 -38.01 -11.07
C LYS A 212 -13.15 -37.29 -9.83
N LYS A 213 -11.91 -37.61 -9.41
CA LYS A 213 -11.26 -36.94 -8.28
C LYS A 213 -11.01 -35.46 -8.57
N ALA A 214 -10.63 -35.11 -9.80
CA ALA A 214 -10.45 -33.72 -10.21
C ALA A 214 -11.80 -32.96 -10.21
N GLU A 215 -12.87 -33.59 -10.67
CA GLU A 215 -14.22 -33.02 -10.64
C GLU A 215 -14.71 -32.78 -9.20
N GLU A 216 -14.49 -33.73 -8.29
CA GLU A 216 -14.83 -33.59 -6.87
C GLU A 216 -14.03 -32.45 -6.21
N ALA A 217 -12.73 -32.35 -6.50
CA ALA A 217 -11.89 -31.25 -6.02
C ALA A 217 -12.36 -29.89 -6.55
N GLN A 218 -12.76 -29.80 -7.82
CA GLN A 218 -13.31 -28.56 -8.39
C GLN A 218 -14.63 -28.17 -7.70
N LYS A 219 -15.54 -29.12 -7.48
CA LYS A 219 -16.79 -28.88 -6.76
C LYS A 219 -16.56 -28.40 -5.33
N GLU A 220 -15.56 -28.95 -4.64
CA GLU A 220 -15.20 -28.49 -3.29
C GLU A 220 -14.68 -27.05 -3.30
N VAL A 221 -13.80 -26.71 -4.24
CA VAL A 221 -13.28 -25.34 -4.39
C VAL A 221 -14.40 -24.34 -4.69
N GLU A 222 -15.34 -24.71 -5.56
CA GLU A 222 -16.51 -23.88 -5.89
C GLU A 222 -17.43 -23.69 -4.67
N ALA A 223 -17.74 -24.76 -3.94
CA ALA A 223 -18.54 -24.69 -2.73
C ALA A 223 -17.87 -23.80 -1.65
N GLN A 224 -16.56 -23.91 -1.47
CA GLN A 224 -15.81 -23.04 -0.56
C GLN A 224 -15.85 -21.56 -1.00
N ALA A 225 -15.75 -21.30 -2.31
CA ALA A 225 -15.86 -19.95 -2.86
C ALA A 225 -17.26 -19.35 -2.64
N GLU A 226 -18.32 -20.13 -2.86
CA GLU A 226 -19.71 -19.70 -2.63
C GLU A 226 -19.95 -19.40 -1.14
N GLN A 227 -19.51 -20.26 -0.23
CA GLN A 227 -19.61 -20.00 1.21
C GLN A 227 -18.90 -18.69 1.62
N LYS A 228 -17.72 -18.41 1.04
CA LYS A 228 -17.02 -17.14 1.29
C LYS A 228 -17.81 -15.94 0.74
N ARG A 229 -18.47 -16.07 -0.42
CA ARG A 229 -19.33 -15.01 -0.98
C ARG A 229 -20.54 -14.73 -0.11
N VAL A 230 -21.23 -15.77 0.37
CA VAL A 230 -22.38 -15.64 1.28
C VAL A 230 -21.96 -14.95 2.59
N LYS A 231 -20.87 -15.41 3.22
CA LYS A 231 -20.34 -14.79 4.46
C LYS A 231 -20.00 -13.31 4.28
N LYS A 232 -19.39 -12.93 3.13
CA LYS A 232 -19.11 -11.52 2.81
C LYS A 232 -20.39 -10.69 2.68
N LEU A 233 -21.42 -11.22 2.00
CA LEU A 233 -22.71 -10.54 1.85
C LEU A 233 -23.41 -10.34 3.19
N ASP A 234 -23.40 -11.34 4.07
CA ASP A 234 -24.00 -11.23 5.40
C ASP A 234 -23.25 -10.25 6.30
N LYS A 235 -21.91 -10.23 6.24
CA LYS A 235 -21.10 -9.20 6.93
C LYS A 235 -21.50 -7.79 6.47
N LYS A 236 -21.62 -7.58 5.16
CA LYS A 236 -22.05 -6.29 4.59
C LYS A 236 -23.47 -5.91 5.02
N ARG A 237 -24.41 -6.87 5.04
CA ARG A 237 -25.77 -6.65 5.56
C ARG A 237 -25.77 -6.26 7.03
N LYS A 238 -24.96 -6.93 7.87
CA LYS A 238 -24.83 -6.63 9.31
C LYS A 238 -24.25 -5.23 9.53
N GLN A 239 -23.18 -4.87 8.82
CA GLN A 239 -22.60 -3.52 8.87
C GLN A 239 -23.60 -2.44 8.45
N GLY A 240 -24.40 -2.70 7.40
CA GLY A 240 -25.46 -1.77 6.99
C GLY A 240 -26.52 -1.56 8.07
N ARG A 241 -26.95 -2.62 8.76
CA ARG A 241 -27.89 -2.52 9.89
C ARG A 241 -27.29 -1.72 11.05
N GLU A 242 -26.02 -1.98 11.38
CA GLU A 242 -25.32 -1.25 12.44
C GLU A 242 -25.17 0.23 12.12
N HIS A 243 -24.79 0.57 10.88
CA HIS A 243 -24.71 1.96 10.43
C HIS A 243 -26.07 2.67 10.54
N GLN A 244 -27.15 1.99 10.14
CA GLN A 244 -28.51 2.54 10.26
C GLN A 244 -28.93 2.71 11.72
N GLN A 245 -28.55 1.79 12.60
CA GLN A 245 -28.79 1.90 14.04
C GLN A 245 -28.04 3.09 14.64
N ARG A 246 -26.73 3.20 14.38
CA ARG A 246 -25.92 4.37 14.80
C ARG A 246 -26.46 5.70 14.27
N TYR A 247 -27.00 5.72 13.05
CA TYR A 247 -27.64 6.91 12.50
C TYR A 247 -28.92 7.28 13.27
N ARG A 248 -29.76 6.30 13.60
CA ARG A 248 -30.97 6.52 14.41
C ARG A 248 -30.64 6.98 15.82
N ASP A 249 -29.64 6.39 16.45
CA ASP A 249 -29.22 6.73 17.82
C ASP A 249 -28.65 8.16 17.87
N ARG A 250 -27.81 8.55 16.90
CA ARG A 250 -27.32 9.94 16.77
C ARG A 250 -28.46 10.93 16.57
N ARG A 251 -29.47 10.58 15.77
CA ARG A 251 -30.63 11.44 15.55
C ARG A 251 -31.52 11.58 16.79
N LYS A 252 -31.70 10.50 17.57
CA LYS A 252 -32.45 10.56 18.83
C LYS A 252 -31.75 11.41 19.89
N GLY A 253 -30.42 11.25 20.04
CA GLY A 253 -29.64 12.05 20.99
C GLY A 253 -29.69 13.56 20.71
N LEU A 254 -29.77 13.97 19.43
CA LEU A 254 -29.91 15.39 19.08
C LEU A 254 -31.27 15.96 19.53
N VAL A 255 -32.35 15.21 19.32
CA VAL A 255 -33.72 15.64 19.69
C VAL A 255 -33.88 15.74 21.21
N GLU A 256 -33.29 14.83 21.97
CA GLU A 256 -33.33 14.89 23.45
C GLU A 256 -32.50 16.05 24.02
N SER A 257 -31.44 16.47 23.32
CA SER A 257 -30.60 17.61 23.74
C SER A 257 -31.30 18.95 23.56
N ASP A 258 -32.12 19.10 22.51
CA ASP A 258 -32.88 20.33 22.27
C ASP A 258 -34.09 20.49 23.20
N SER A 259 -34.65 19.38 23.71
CA SER A 259 -35.82 19.40 24.61
C SER A 259 -35.51 19.72 26.08
N ASN A 260 -34.24 19.83 26.47
CA ASN A 260 -33.83 20.15 27.84
C ASN A 260 -33.23 21.57 27.99
N SER A 261 -33.32 22.38 26.93
CA SER A 261 -33.08 23.83 26.98
C SER A 261 -34.35 24.55 27.44
N ASP A 262 -34.75 24.29 28.69
CA ASP A 262 -35.76 25.08 29.40
C ASP A 262 -35.05 26.20 30.17
N GLY A 263 -35.45 27.44 29.91
CA GLY A 263 -35.25 28.55 30.83
C GLY A 263 -34.31 29.68 30.38
N SER A 264 -34.93 30.71 29.78
CA SER A 264 -34.63 32.15 29.97
C SER A 264 -33.98 32.89 28.79
N SER A 265 -34.82 33.47 27.92
CA SER A 265 -34.76 34.91 27.68
C SER A 265 -36.04 35.42 27.02
N GLU A 266 -36.64 36.36 27.73
CA GLU A 266 -37.62 37.39 27.38
C GLU A 266 -37.84 37.72 25.88
N SER A 267 -39.14 37.77 25.55
CA SER A 267 -39.83 38.94 24.97
C SER A 267 -39.17 39.66 23.79
N GLU A 268 -39.72 39.47 22.57
CA GLU A 268 -40.06 40.59 21.68
C GLU A 268 -40.96 40.15 20.51
N GLU A 269 -42.15 40.77 20.47
CA GLU A 269 -42.99 41.20 19.33
C GLU A 269 -43.14 40.32 18.04
N PRO A 270 -44.39 40.01 17.61
CA PRO A 270 -44.67 39.23 16.41
C PRO A 270 -44.73 40.11 15.14
N ALA A 271 -43.64 40.16 14.38
CA ALA A 271 -43.68 40.67 13.00
C ALA A 271 -44.26 39.61 12.05
N GLN A 272 -45.42 39.93 11.49
CA GLN A 272 -46.11 39.26 10.40
C GLN A 272 -45.14 38.88 9.27
N THR A 273 -44.70 37.62 9.24
CA THR A 273 -43.95 37.08 8.11
C THR A 273 -44.83 36.08 7.38
N SER A 274 -45.10 36.45 6.13
CA SER A 274 -46.01 35.83 5.19
C SER A 274 -45.77 34.33 5.08
N GLN A 275 -46.86 33.56 5.21
CA GLN A 275 -46.94 32.17 4.80
C GLN A 275 -46.68 32.07 3.29
N LEU A 276 -45.42 32.05 2.88
CA LEU A 276 -45.03 31.46 1.62
C LEU A 276 -45.00 29.96 1.84
N ALA A 277 -46.09 29.32 1.41
CA ALA A 277 -46.15 27.89 1.18
C ALA A 277 -44.90 27.48 0.39
N VAL A 278 -43.93 26.88 1.09
CA VAL A 278 -42.83 26.14 0.48
C VAL A 278 -43.46 24.90 -0.13
N SER A 279 -44.07 25.13 -1.28
CA SER A 279 -44.48 24.11 -2.21
C SER A 279 -43.21 23.38 -2.58
N ASP A 280 -43.18 22.10 -2.20
CA ASP A 280 -42.15 21.11 -2.44
C ASP A 280 -41.50 21.29 -3.83
N LEU A 281 -40.38 22.04 -3.87
CA LEU A 281 -39.61 22.36 -5.07
C LEU A 281 -39.00 21.11 -5.72
N ALA A 282 -39.06 19.95 -5.04
CA ALA A 282 -38.71 18.66 -5.61
C ALA A 282 -39.78 18.11 -6.58
N ALA A 283 -40.99 18.68 -6.62
CA ALA A 283 -42.09 18.17 -7.45
C ALA A 283 -42.05 18.65 -8.92
N VAL A 284 -41.32 19.73 -9.26
CA VAL A 284 -41.55 20.45 -10.53
C VAL A 284 -40.55 20.12 -11.66
N SER A 285 -39.45 19.41 -11.42
CA SER A 285 -38.41 19.25 -12.48
C SER A 285 -38.40 17.92 -13.26
N ARG A 286 -39.43 17.05 -13.15
CA ARG A 286 -39.48 15.83 -13.98
C ARG A 286 -40.89 15.52 -14.51
N PRO A 287 -41.24 15.90 -15.76
CA PRO A 287 -42.43 15.36 -16.40
C PRO A 287 -42.33 13.84 -16.44
N GLY A 288 -43.29 13.14 -15.82
CA GLY A 288 -43.32 11.66 -15.74
C GLY A 288 -42.96 11.03 -14.40
N TYR A 289 -42.73 11.81 -13.33
CA TYR A 289 -42.33 11.24 -12.02
C TYR A 289 -43.36 10.24 -11.42
N LYS A 290 -44.66 10.44 -11.65
CA LYS A 290 -45.72 9.50 -11.21
C LYS A 290 -45.60 8.14 -11.91
N GLN A 291 -45.51 8.14 -13.25
CA GLN A 291 -45.38 6.91 -14.05
C GLN A 291 -44.10 6.12 -13.71
N TRP A 292 -43.00 6.80 -13.38
CA TRP A 292 -41.77 6.14 -12.95
C TRP A 292 -41.90 5.41 -11.61
N ARG A 293 -42.63 5.98 -10.64
CA ARG A 293 -42.92 5.28 -9.36
C ARG A 293 -43.84 4.08 -9.57
N ASP A 294 -44.88 4.23 -10.38
CA ASP A 294 -45.87 3.18 -10.62
C ASP A 294 -45.25 1.99 -11.38
N LEU A 295 -44.31 2.24 -12.30
CA LEU A 295 -43.56 1.20 -13.01
C LEU A 295 -42.55 0.45 -12.13
N ARG A 296 -41.96 1.11 -11.11
CA ARG A 296 -41.00 0.47 -10.20
C ARG A 296 -41.64 -0.27 -9.04
N ASN A 297 -42.75 0.26 -8.52
CA ASN A 297 -43.49 -0.36 -7.42
C ASN A 297 -44.54 -1.36 -7.93
N GLY A 298 -44.24 -2.05 -9.03
CA GLY A 298 -45.17 -2.87 -9.79
C GLY A 298 -46.16 -3.64 -8.91
N ASN A 299 -47.45 -3.38 -9.11
CA ASN A 299 -48.62 -4.19 -8.76
C ASN A 299 -48.50 -5.06 -7.49
N ARG A 300 -47.88 -4.56 -6.42
CA ARG A 300 -47.69 -5.33 -5.18
C ARG A 300 -48.90 -5.31 -4.25
N VAL A 301 -49.99 -4.66 -4.66
CA VAL A 301 -51.20 -4.50 -3.84
C VAL A 301 -52.20 -5.65 -4.01
N GLU A 302 -52.09 -6.50 -5.05
CA GLU A 302 -53.15 -7.48 -5.37
C GLU A 302 -52.95 -8.93 -4.87
N LYS A 303 -51.90 -9.27 -4.12
CA LYS A 303 -51.64 -10.67 -3.69
C LYS A 303 -51.83 -10.92 -2.19
N ARG A 304 -52.87 -10.38 -1.57
CA ARG A 304 -53.19 -10.65 -0.15
C ARG A 304 -54.62 -11.09 0.14
N ASN A 305 -55.25 -11.87 -0.75
CA ASN A 305 -56.62 -12.37 -0.54
C ASN A 305 -56.88 -13.83 -0.96
N TRP A 306 -55.90 -14.74 -0.81
CA TRP A 306 -56.07 -16.17 -1.15
C TRP A 306 -55.99 -17.14 0.05
N ARG A 307 -56.17 -16.67 1.29
CA ARG A 307 -56.22 -17.56 2.47
C ARG A 307 -57.40 -17.25 3.38
N GLN A 308 -58.60 -17.39 2.84
CA GLN A 308 -59.83 -17.64 3.62
C GLN A 308 -60.75 -18.48 2.73
N ASN A 309 -60.54 -19.79 2.73
CA ASN A 309 -61.51 -20.84 2.39
C ASN A 309 -60.75 -22.18 2.39
N GLU A 310 -60.52 -22.70 3.59
CA GLU A 310 -60.40 -24.13 3.90
C GLU A 310 -61.00 -24.33 5.30
#